data_AF-W4FGD0-F1
#
_entry.id   AF-W4FGD0-F1
#
_cell.length_a   1.000
_cell.length_b   1.000
_cell.length_c   1.000
_cell.angle_alpha   90.00
_cell.angle_beta   90.00
_cell.angle_gamma   90.00
#
_symmetry.space_group_name_H-M   'P 1'
#
loop_
_entity.id
_entity.type
_entity.pdbx_description
1 polymer ?
#
loop_
_entity_poly.entity_id
_entity_poly.type
_entity_poly.pdbx_seq_one_letter_code
_entity_poly.pdbx_strand_id
1 'polypeptide(L)'
;MFGRLARGVRTSVTSMGVSSGSMSTLSHGRKGLQELLQRNKKWAHDIKKQNPTYFSKLVDQQSPEVLWIGCSDSRVPANEILNLPPGEVFVHRNIANQFLSTDLNALSVLEYAVTALKVKHIIVCGHYGCGGVNAAMTQKEFGLVDNWLRSIKDIYSDNANVLGRTRWHASNSWTC
;
A
#
# COMPACT_ATOMS: atom_id res chain seq x y z
N MET A 1 37.52 -15.52 -37.66
CA MET A 1 38.50 -15.05 -36.65
C MET A 1 37.68 -14.58 -35.45
N PHE A 2 37.79 -15.28 -34.31
CA PHE A 2 37.10 -15.04 -33.02
C PHE A 2 35.55 -15.15 -33.03
N GLY A 3 34.85 -15.81 -32.11
CA GLY A 3 35.25 -16.49 -30.88
C GLY A 3 34.14 -16.35 -29.81
N ARG A 4 33.51 -17.49 -29.46
CA ARG A 4 33.03 -17.89 -28.11
C ARG A 4 31.82 -17.20 -27.43
N LEU A 5 30.85 -18.08 -27.13
CA LEU A 5 30.19 -18.32 -25.83
C LEU A 5 29.37 -17.18 -25.18
N ALA A 6 28.05 -17.25 -25.33
CA ALA A 6 27.11 -16.80 -24.31
C ALA A 6 26.18 -17.97 -23.97
N ARG A 7 26.49 -18.67 -22.86
CA ARG A 7 25.58 -19.64 -22.24
C ARG A 7 24.42 -18.86 -21.66
N GLY A 8 23.23 -19.02 -22.23
CA GLY A 8 21.98 -18.49 -21.68
C GLY A 8 21.70 -19.12 -20.32
N VAL A 9 21.87 -18.35 -19.26
CA VAL A 9 21.41 -18.70 -17.92
C VAL A 9 19.89 -18.66 -17.97
N ARG A 10 19.24 -19.84 -17.94
CA ARG A 10 17.81 -19.94 -17.64
C ARG A 10 17.64 -19.60 -16.15
N THR A 11 17.31 -18.36 -15.83
CA THR A 11 16.76 -18.04 -14.50
C THR A 11 15.30 -18.46 -14.50
N SER A 12 15.01 -19.62 -13.88
CA SER A 12 13.64 -20.01 -13.55
C SER A 12 13.09 -19.01 -12.53
N VAL A 13 12.22 -18.12 -12.96
CA VAL A 13 11.40 -17.31 -12.07
C VAL A 13 10.37 -18.26 -11.45
N THR A 14 10.68 -18.82 -10.29
CA THR A 14 9.68 -19.50 -9.47
C THR A 14 8.79 -18.42 -8.87
N SER A 15 7.59 -18.26 -9.44
CA SER A 15 6.51 -17.48 -8.84
C SER A 15 6.34 -17.94 -7.40
N MET A 16 6.62 -17.07 -6.43
CA MET A 16 6.34 -17.33 -5.01
C MET A 16 4.83 -17.33 -4.83
N GLY A 17 4.23 -18.50 -5.02
CA GLY A 17 2.83 -18.73 -4.78
C GLY A 17 2.54 -18.47 -3.30
N VAL A 18 1.81 -17.39 -3.03
CA VAL A 18 1.06 -17.26 -1.78
C VAL A 18 0.10 -18.44 -1.77
N SER A 19 0.36 -19.43 -0.91
CA SER A 19 -0.53 -20.57 -0.76
C SER A 19 -1.91 -20.04 -0.41
N SER A 20 -2.88 -20.31 -1.28
CA SER A 20 -4.30 -20.03 -1.11
C SER A 20 -4.83 -20.76 0.12
N GLY A 21 -4.64 -20.16 1.29
CA GLY A 21 -5.25 -20.59 2.54
C GLY A 21 -6.71 -20.19 2.56
N SER A 22 -7.58 -21.19 2.76
CA SER A 22 -9.01 -21.06 3.07
C SER A 22 -9.34 -19.80 3.89
N MET A 23 -10.35 -19.03 3.46
CA MET A 23 -10.92 -17.90 4.19
C MET A 23 -11.49 -18.40 5.53
N SER A 24 -10.64 -18.46 6.56
CA SER A 24 -11.05 -18.73 7.93
C SER A 24 -11.37 -17.42 8.61
N THR A 25 -12.66 -17.21 8.91
CA THR A 25 -13.15 -16.10 9.74
C THR A 25 -12.37 -16.07 11.05
N LEU A 26 -11.73 -14.94 11.35
CA LEU A 26 -10.97 -14.77 12.60
C LEU A 26 -11.92 -14.88 13.80
N SER A 27 -11.51 -15.61 14.83
CA SER A 27 -12.23 -15.59 16.11
C SER A 27 -12.23 -14.17 16.71
N HIS A 28 -13.20 -13.85 17.57
CA HIS A 28 -13.27 -12.55 18.24
C HIS A 28 -12.46 -12.52 19.55
N GLY A 29 -12.15 -11.31 20.04
CA GLY A 29 -11.54 -11.08 21.34
C GLY A 29 -10.15 -11.72 21.52
N ARG A 30 -9.84 -12.19 22.73
CA ARG A 30 -8.52 -12.76 23.07
C ARG A 30 -8.14 -13.95 22.19
N LYS A 31 -9.11 -14.78 21.79
CA LYS A 31 -8.89 -15.94 20.94
C LYS A 31 -8.42 -15.54 19.54
N GLY A 32 -9.08 -14.54 18.94
CA GLY A 32 -8.65 -13.97 17.65
C GLY A 32 -7.25 -13.40 17.67
N LEU A 33 -6.90 -12.67 18.73
CA LEU A 33 -5.55 -12.15 18.92
C LEU A 33 -4.51 -13.27 18.98
N GLN A 34 -4.80 -14.35 19.72
CA GLN A 34 -3.90 -15.51 19.79
C GLN A 34 -3.72 -16.18 18.43
N GLU A 35 -4.79 -16.31 17.64
CA GLU A 35 -4.72 -16.84 16.28
C GLU A 35 -3.82 -15.98 15.38
N LEU A 36 -3.94 -14.64 15.44
CA LEU A 36 -3.09 -13.72 14.68
C LEU A 36 -1.61 -13.83 15.07
N LEU A 37 -1.31 -13.89 16.37
CA LEU A 37 0.05 -14.08 16.85
C LEU A 37 0.62 -15.44 16.43
N GLN A 38 -0.20 -16.49 16.44
CA GLN A 38 0.22 -17.81 15.99
C GLN A 38 0.47 -17.84 14.48
N ARG A 39 -0.37 -17.16 13.68
CA ARG A 39 -0.16 -16.99 12.23
C ARG A 39 1.15 -16.26 11.95
N ASN A 40 1.46 -15.19 12.69
CA ASN A 40 2.72 -14.47 12.57
C ASN A 40 3.93 -15.36 12.92
N LYS A 41 3.88 -16.09 14.04
CA LYS A 41 4.95 -17.03 14.44
C LYS A 41 5.20 -18.10 13.38
N LYS A 42 4.13 -18.69 12.85
CA LYS A 42 4.20 -19.69 11.79
C LYS A 42 4.81 -19.10 10.52
N TRP A 43 4.34 -17.93 10.08
CA TRP A 43 4.89 -17.23 8.92
C TRP A 43 6.39 -16.96 9.09
N ALA A 44 6.81 -16.42 10.23
CA ALA A 44 8.22 -16.11 10.48
C ALA A 44 9.09 -17.38 10.47
N HIS A 45 8.61 -18.46 11.10
CA HIS A 45 9.28 -19.76 11.08
C HIS A 45 9.43 -20.30 9.66
N ASP A 46 8.36 -20.29 8.87
CA ASP A 46 8.34 -20.86 7.52
C ASP A 46 9.24 -20.06 6.57
N ILE A 47 9.25 -18.73 6.68
CA ILE A 47 10.15 -17.86 5.93
C ILE A 47 11.61 -18.11 6.31
N LYS A 48 11.93 -18.22 7.60
CA LYS A 48 13.30 -18.52 8.06
C LYS A 48 13.76 -19.90 7.60
N LYS A 49 12.86 -20.88 7.55
CA LYS A 49 13.17 -22.24 7.05
C LYS A 49 13.49 -22.21 5.56
N GLN A 50 12.77 -21.41 4.77
CA GLN A 50 13.01 -21.27 3.33
C GLN A 50 14.25 -20.41 3.01
N ASN A 51 14.45 -19.34 3.78
CA ASN A 51 15.59 -18.43 3.64
C ASN A 51 16.11 -18.02 5.03
N PRO A 52 17.12 -18.72 5.57
CA PRO A 52 17.68 -18.44 6.90
C PRO A 52 18.23 -17.02 7.06
N THR A 53 18.62 -16.38 5.96
CA THR A 53 19.20 -15.02 5.93
C THR A 53 18.16 -13.93 5.67
N TYR A 54 16.88 -14.28 5.51
CA TYR A 54 15.84 -13.32 5.14
C TYR A 54 15.75 -12.13 6.11
N PHE A 55 15.62 -12.42 7.42
CA PHE A 55 15.45 -11.36 8.42
C PHE A 55 16.72 -10.56 8.66
N SER A 56 17.91 -11.17 8.59
CA SER A 56 19.18 -10.43 8.74
C SER A 56 19.36 -9.44 7.59
N LYS A 57 19.10 -9.88 6.35
CA LYS A 57 19.14 -8.98 5.18
C LYS A 57 18.10 -7.87 5.28
N LEU A 58 16.89 -8.17 5.76
CA LEU A 58 15.83 -7.19 5.90
C LEU A 58 16.18 -6.09 6.93
N VAL A 59 16.88 -6.43 8.02
CA VAL A 59 17.34 -5.45 9.00
C VAL A 59 18.37 -4.51 8.39
N ASP A 60 19.26 -5.03 7.55
CA ASP A 60 20.31 -4.26 6.88
C ASP A 60 19.79 -3.44 5.68
N GLN A 61 18.54 -3.67 5.24
CA GLN A 61 17.96 -3.13 4.02
C GLN A 61 16.77 -2.21 4.32
N GLN A 62 17.07 -0.96 4.71
CA GLN A 62 16.13 0.17 4.69
C GLN A 62 16.65 1.28 3.79
N SER A 63 16.64 1.05 2.48
CA SER A 63 16.93 2.07 1.47
C SER A 63 15.79 2.18 0.46
N PRO A 64 14.56 2.51 0.89
CA PRO A 64 13.44 2.59 -0.03
C PRO A 64 13.69 3.66 -1.09
N GLU A 65 13.44 3.34 -2.35
CA GLU A 65 13.57 4.32 -3.45
C GLU A 65 12.28 5.13 -3.65
N VAL A 66 11.17 4.70 -3.04
CA VAL A 66 9.84 5.26 -3.27
C VAL A 66 9.13 5.56 -1.95
N LEU A 67 8.58 6.76 -1.81
CA LEU A 67 7.51 7.08 -0.85
C LEU A 67 6.15 6.85 -1.52
N TRP A 68 5.33 6.00 -0.91
CA TRP A 68 3.95 5.73 -1.30
C TRP A 68 2.97 6.39 -0.33
N ILE A 69 2.15 7.31 -0.81
CA ILE A 69 1.03 7.90 -0.09
C ILE A 69 -0.26 7.29 -0.64
N GLY A 70 -0.89 6.41 0.14
CA GLY A 70 -2.04 5.62 -0.30
C GLY A 70 -3.21 5.59 0.66
N CYS A 71 -4.31 4.93 0.26
CA CYS A 71 -5.49 4.81 1.09
C CYS A 71 -5.32 3.70 2.15
N SER A 72 -5.93 3.87 3.33
CA SER A 72 -6.03 2.83 4.37
C SER A 72 -6.87 1.61 3.96
N ASP A 73 -7.49 1.62 2.78
CA ASP A 73 -8.26 0.49 2.24
C ASP A 73 -7.42 -0.79 2.15
N SER A 74 -7.88 -1.86 2.80
CA SER A 74 -7.11 -3.12 2.93
C SER A 74 -6.79 -3.80 1.60
N ARG A 75 -7.47 -3.42 0.51
CA ARG A 75 -7.25 -3.97 -0.85
C ARG A 75 -6.04 -3.34 -1.55
N VAL A 76 -5.43 -2.30 -0.97
CA VAL A 76 -4.34 -1.54 -1.61
C VAL A 76 -3.03 -1.63 -0.81
N PRO A 77 -2.41 -2.82 -0.69
CA PRO A 77 -1.09 -2.93 -0.06
C PRO A 77 0.01 -2.65 -1.12
N ALA A 78 0.88 -1.68 -0.80
CA ALA A 78 1.78 -1.06 -1.79
C ALA A 78 2.83 -2.03 -2.36
N ASN A 79 3.40 -2.90 -1.52
CA ASN A 79 4.46 -3.82 -1.92
C ASN A 79 3.95 -4.85 -2.93
N GLU A 80 2.74 -5.35 -2.74
CA GLU A 80 2.11 -6.35 -3.59
C GLU A 80 1.68 -5.76 -4.93
N ILE A 81 1.15 -4.53 -4.93
CA ILE A 81 0.75 -3.83 -6.17
C ILE A 81 1.97 -3.51 -7.04
N LEU A 82 3.06 -3.05 -6.42
CA LEU A 82 4.30 -2.72 -7.12
C LEU A 82 5.19 -3.94 -7.38
N ASN A 83 4.82 -5.12 -6.85
CA ASN A 83 5.63 -6.33 -6.88
C ASN A 83 7.06 -6.09 -6.34
N LEU A 84 7.15 -5.36 -5.23
CA LEU A 84 8.40 -5.02 -4.55
C LEU A 84 8.55 -5.81 -3.25
N PRO A 85 9.77 -6.25 -2.91
CA PRO A 85 10.02 -6.90 -1.63
C PRO A 85 9.88 -5.90 -0.46
N PRO A 86 9.66 -6.38 0.77
CA PRO A 86 9.67 -5.53 1.95
C PRO A 86 10.99 -4.75 2.08
N GLY A 87 10.90 -3.47 2.46
CA GLY A 87 12.06 -2.58 2.61
C GLY A 87 12.28 -1.62 1.43
N GLU A 88 11.68 -1.88 0.27
CA GLU A 88 11.87 -1.07 -0.95
C GLU A 88 10.88 0.10 -1.09
N VAL A 89 9.79 0.09 -0.32
CA VAL A 89 8.77 1.16 -0.32
C VAL A 89 8.58 1.71 1.08
N PHE A 90 8.69 3.03 1.22
CA PHE A 90 8.31 3.75 2.43
C PHE A 90 6.84 4.17 2.32
N VAL A 91 6.01 3.79 3.28
CA VAL A 91 4.55 3.82 3.11
C VAL A 91 3.88 4.76 4.12
N HIS A 92 3.13 5.73 3.61
CA HIS A 92 2.13 6.51 4.34
C HIS A 92 0.73 6.08 3.91
N ARG A 93 -0.17 5.85 4.86
CA ARG A 93 -1.56 5.50 4.54
C ARG A 93 -2.54 6.21 5.46
N ASN A 94 -3.54 6.85 4.86
CA ASN A 94 -4.66 7.46 5.56
C ASN A 94 -5.97 7.28 4.78
N ILE A 95 -7.10 7.73 5.34
CA ILE A 95 -8.41 7.61 4.69
C ILE A 95 -8.40 8.50 3.44
N ALA A 96 -8.61 7.87 2.27
CA ALA A 96 -8.65 8.52 0.96
C ALA A 96 -7.34 9.23 0.56
N ASN A 97 -6.18 8.70 0.97
CA ASN A 97 -4.84 9.07 0.45
C ASN A 97 -4.59 10.59 0.39
N GLN A 98 -5.07 11.31 1.40
CA GLN A 98 -4.98 12.76 1.44
C GLN A 98 -3.57 13.22 1.85
N PHE A 99 -3.17 14.36 1.31
CA PHE A 99 -1.97 15.05 1.74
C PHE A 99 -2.34 16.51 2.00
N LEU A 100 -2.44 16.88 3.27
CA LEU A 100 -2.82 18.23 3.69
C LEU A 100 -1.59 18.97 4.18
N SER A 101 -1.42 20.23 3.77
CA SER A 101 -0.29 21.08 4.17
C SER A 101 -0.27 21.45 5.66
N THR A 102 -1.30 21.05 6.41
CA THR A 102 -1.41 21.22 7.86
C THR A 102 -1.35 19.89 8.61
N ASP A 103 -1.30 18.75 7.90
CA ASP A 103 -1.20 17.43 8.52
C ASP A 103 0.26 17.13 8.87
N LEU A 104 0.62 17.34 10.13
CA LEU A 104 1.95 17.03 10.65
C LEU A 104 2.34 15.55 10.48
N ASN A 105 1.37 14.63 10.42
CA ASN A 105 1.66 13.22 10.15
C ASN A 105 2.21 13.06 8.73
N ALA A 106 1.45 13.46 7.70
CA ALA A 106 1.91 13.37 6.32
C ALA A 106 3.19 14.18 6.05
N LEU A 107 3.30 15.39 6.63
CA LEU A 107 4.48 16.24 6.46
C LEU A 107 5.73 15.64 7.09
N SER A 108 5.64 15.08 8.30
CA SER A 108 6.79 14.42 8.94
C SER A 108 7.25 13.18 8.18
N VAL A 109 6.33 12.41 7.62
CA VAL A 109 6.65 11.26 6.77
C VAL A 109 7.33 11.71 5.47
N LEU A 110 6.83 12.77 4.83
CA LEU A 110 7.44 13.34 3.63
C LEU A 110 8.87 13.84 3.92
N GLU A 111 9.05 14.64 4.97
CA GLU A 111 10.34 15.17 5.37
C GLU A 111 11.33 14.03 5.61
N TYR A 112 10.98 13.04 6.42
CA TYR A 112 11.86 11.90 6.69
C TYR A 112 12.21 11.11 5.41
N ALA A 113 11.23 10.86 4.54
CA ALA A 113 11.47 10.15 3.29
C ALA A 113 12.47 10.89 2.39
N VAL A 114 12.33 12.22 2.26
CA VAL A 114 13.16 13.04 1.39
C VAL A 114 14.53 13.31 2.01
N THR A 115 14.58 13.68 3.29
CA THR A 115 15.82 14.17 3.91
C THR A 115 16.63 13.08 4.57
N ALA A 116 16.01 12.08 5.21
CA ALA A 116 16.72 10.96 5.83
C ALA A 116 16.90 9.78 4.87
N LEU A 117 15.83 9.32 4.21
CA LEU A 117 15.87 8.12 3.37
C LEU A 117 16.30 8.38 1.92
N LYS A 118 16.26 9.64 1.47
CA LYS A 118 16.62 10.07 0.10
C LYS A 118 15.84 9.31 -0.97
N VAL A 119 14.53 9.12 -0.77
CA VAL A 119 13.66 8.50 -1.79
C VAL A 119 13.78 9.26 -3.12
N LYS A 120 13.76 8.52 -4.23
CA LYS A 120 13.86 9.08 -5.58
C LYS A 120 12.50 9.49 -6.13
N HIS A 121 11.45 8.82 -5.68
CA HIS A 121 10.09 9.03 -6.17
C HIS A 121 9.09 9.16 -5.03
N ILE A 122 8.08 9.99 -5.25
CA ILE A 122 6.92 10.12 -4.37
C ILE A 122 5.69 9.81 -5.23
N ILE A 123 4.89 8.85 -4.79
CA ILE A 123 3.67 8.41 -5.48
C ILE A 123 2.47 8.69 -4.57
N VAL A 124 1.48 9.41 -5.10
CA VAL A 124 0.14 9.52 -4.48
C VAL A 124 -0.79 8.59 -5.25
N CYS A 125 -1.21 7.49 -4.63
CA CYS A 125 -2.03 6.47 -5.28
C CYS A 125 -3.45 6.45 -4.67
N GLY A 126 -4.42 6.86 -5.48
CA GLY A 126 -5.85 6.67 -5.21
C GLY A 126 -6.31 5.25 -5.55
N HIS A 127 -7.59 4.96 -5.38
CA HIS A 127 -8.14 3.70 -5.89
C HIS A 127 -9.63 3.83 -6.19
N TYR A 128 -10.10 3.03 -7.16
CA TYR A 128 -11.52 2.97 -7.49
C TYR A 128 -12.34 2.41 -6.32
N GLY A 129 -13.56 2.91 -6.18
CA GLY A 129 -14.47 2.51 -5.10
C GLY A 129 -13.93 2.84 -3.70
N CYS A 130 -13.19 3.95 -3.57
CA CYS A 130 -12.69 4.41 -2.27
C CYS A 130 -13.84 4.78 -1.33
N GLY A 131 -13.93 4.06 -0.20
CA GLY A 131 -14.96 4.30 0.82
C GLY A 131 -14.93 5.71 1.40
N GLY A 132 -13.73 6.29 1.59
CA GLY A 132 -13.58 7.66 2.09
C GLY A 132 -14.04 8.71 1.09
N VAL A 133 -13.68 8.55 -0.19
CA VAL A 133 -14.19 9.43 -1.26
C VAL A 133 -15.71 9.29 -1.37
N ASN A 134 -16.24 8.07 -1.39
CA ASN A 134 -17.68 7.83 -1.47
C ASN A 134 -18.41 8.48 -0.27
N ALA A 135 -17.87 8.35 0.94
CA ALA A 135 -18.43 9.01 2.12
C ALA A 135 -18.48 10.53 1.95
N ALA A 136 -17.41 11.14 1.44
CA ALA A 136 -17.33 12.58 1.18
C ALA A 136 -18.39 13.06 0.17
N MET A 137 -18.75 12.23 -0.82
CA MET A 137 -19.75 12.58 -1.84
C MET A 137 -21.20 12.48 -1.34
N THR A 138 -21.44 11.96 -0.14
CA THR A 138 -22.78 11.84 0.43
C THR A 138 -23.06 12.93 1.46
N GLN A 139 -24.35 13.19 1.70
CA GLN A 139 -24.83 14.05 2.80
C GLN A 139 -24.97 13.28 4.13
N LYS A 140 -24.45 12.05 4.21
CA LYS A 140 -24.49 11.26 5.44
C LYS A 140 -23.38 11.72 6.38
N GLU A 141 -23.67 11.70 7.67
CA GLU A 141 -22.68 11.97 8.71
C GLU A 141 -21.99 10.66 9.11
N PHE A 142 -20.67 10.69 9.17
CA PHE A 142 -19.81 9.60 9.61
C PHE A 142 -18.99 9.98 10.86
N GLY A 143 -19.25 11.16 11.44
CA GLY A 143 -18.66 11.61 12.69
C GLY A 143 -17.31 12.29 12.48
N LEU A 144 -16.30 11.95 13.28
CA LEU A 144 -15.01 12.63 13.27
C LEU A 144 -14.33 12.62 11.89
N VAL A 145 -14.55 11.56 11.10
CA VAL A 145 -13.99 11.42 9.76
C VAL A 145 -14.53 12.48 8.78
N ASP A 146 -15.69 13.08 9.03
CA ASP A 146 -16.22 14.14 8.16
C ASP A 146 -15.34 15.39 8.17
N ASN A 147 -14.66 15.69 9.29
CA ASN A 147 -13.69 16.77 9.35
C ASN A 147 -12.47 16.47 8.48
N TRP A 148 -12.02 15.21 8.49
CA TRP A 148 -10.93 14.74 7.65
C TRP A 148 -11.29 14.79 6.16
N LEU A 149 -12.53 14.44 5.80
CA LEU A 149 -13.00 14.39 4.42
C LEU A 149 -13.40 15.76 3.83
N ARG A 150 -13.31 16.84 4.62
CA ARG A 150 -13.75 18.18 4.19
C ARG A 150 -13.01 18.67 2.93
N SER A 151 -11.70 18.48 2.87
CA SER A 151 -10.89 18.84 1.70
C SER A 151 -11.40 18.19 0.40
N ILE A 152 -11.87 16.94 0.46
CA ILE A 152 -12.42 16.20 -0.68
C ILE A 152 -13.78 16.79 -1.07
N LYS A 153 -14.60 17.19 -0.10
CA LYS A 153 -15.89 17.87 -0.34
C LYS A 153 -15.68 19.23 -1.00
N ASP A 154 -14.67 19.97 -0.57
CA ASP A 154 -14.30 21.27 -1.14
C ASP A 154 -13.85 21.10 -2.59
N ILE A 155 -12.92 20.17 -2.85
CA ILE A 155 -12.48 19.82 -4.21
C ILE A 155 -13.66 19.40 -5.09
N TYR A 156 -14.57 18.58 -4.59
CA TYR A 156 -15.76 18.18 -5.35
C TYR A 156 -16.64 19.38 -5.70
N SER A 157 -16.89 20.27 -4.73
CA SER A 157 -17.73 21.45 -4.90
C SER A 157 -17.12 22.43 -5.90
N ASP A 158 -15.82 22.68 -5.80
CA ASP A 158 -15.08 23.55 -6.72
C ASP A 158 -15.06 23.02 -8.16
N ASN A 159 -15.14 21.69 -8.32
CA ASN A 159 -15.08 21.02 -9.62
C ASN A 159 -16.44 20.47 -10.09
N ALA A 160 -17.54 20.84 -9.44
CA ALA A 160 -18.88 20.28 -9.68
C ALA A 160 -19.32 20.41 -11.15
N ASN A 161 -18.93 21.50 -11.83
CA ASN A 161 -19.23 21.73 -13.24
C ASN A 161 -18.60 20.71 -14.18
N VAL A 162 -17.40 20.24 -13.87
CA VAL A 162 -16.67 19.25 -14.67
C VAL A 162 -17.12 17.84 -14.30
N LEU A 163 -17.21 17.57 -13.00
CA LEU A 163 -17.59 16.26 -12.47
C LEU A 163 -19.05 15.89 -12.76
N GLY A 164 -19.96 16.88 -12.82
CA GLY A 164 -21.36 16.66 -13.21
C GLY A 164 -21.54 16.29 -14.69
N ARG A 165 -20.53 16.52 -15.54
CA ARG A 165 -20.56 16.20 -16.98
C ARG A 165 -19.85 14.89 -17.31
N THR A 166 -19.04 14.36 -16.40
CA THR A 166 -18.32 13.10 -16.62
C THR A 166 -19.24 11.90 -16.41
N ARG A 167 -19.34 11.02 -17.42
CA ARG A 167 -19.88 9.68 -17.23
C ARG A 167 -18.86 8.85 -16.45
N TRP A 168 -19.22 8.43 -15.25
CA TRP A 168 -18.39 7.53 -14.46
C TRP A 168 -18.39 6.15 -15.11
N HIS A 169 -17.23 5.70 -15.58
CA HIS A 169 -17.03 4.31 -16.00
C HIS A 169 -16.28 3.59 -14.89
N ALA A 170 -16.96 2.69 -14.19
CA ALA A 170 -16.32 1.79 -13.24
C ALA A 170 -15.31 0.94 -14.02
N SER A 171 -14.02 1.26 -13.92
CA SER A 171 -12.99 0.41 -14.48
C SER A 171 -12.84 -0.81 -13.56
N ASN A 172 -12.85 -2.01 -14.13
CA ASN A 172 -12.52 -3.25 -13.42
C ASN A 172 -10.99 -3.46 -13.31
N SER A 173 -10.18 -2.43 -13.58
CA SER A 173 -8.72 -2.48 -13.53
C SER A 173 -8.20 -1.85 -12.24
N TRP A 174 -7.43 -2.62 -11.48
CA TRP A 174 -6.71 -2.19 -10.26
C TRP A 174 -5.38 -1.48 -10.57
N THR A 175 -5.36 -0.68 -11.64
CA THR A 175 -4.20 0.15 -11.95
C THR A 175 -4.36 1.50 -11.26
N CYS A 176 -3.51 1.74 -10.26
CA CYS A 176 -2.86 3.06 -10.20
C CYS A 176 -1.99 3.21 -11.45
#